data_AF-A0A1J5IRZ9-F1
#
_entry.id   AF-A0A1J5IRZ9-F1
#
_cell.length_a   1.000
_cell.length_b   1.000
_cell.length_c   1.000
_cell.angle_alpha   90.00
_cell.angle_beta   90.00
_cell.angle_gamma   90.00
#
_symmetry.space_group_name_H-M   'P 1'
#
loop_
_entity.id
_entity.type
_entity.pdbx_description
1 polymer ?
#
loop_
_entity_poly.entity_id
_entity_poly.type
_entity_poly.pdbx_seq_one_letter_code
_entity_poly.pdbx_strand_id
1 'polypeptide(L)'
;MNSAYFTLFSLLLAMFSLQGCGGSSSSDASETNQDQPRDLTVFPQSLAVTSPTEVENVDSLTRSAPRAISYHGYATQRIDQLLSGDTPLRDVFDIEQFYRLATNAQCFGPELEYANHPDGSSASGSLPTGDLGLWTAKNGSTDEACSSAQLNTQMQGVRSRNFAGLSVLASLIDALYDKGESLPADGETKTLTTEMNAKSITDTTFTLATLSRSGDQYTYAVKMVYNGKRGDDSTAQDYEIALALTHAPDSTGTYSGNMSYQIQDKYQGGTCASSSTSTYFKIARKGSLTYQKKADKQFVLDAREAQYCTETLDSTAHTTTNQLSATNAYSSSVPSGWSDNFNWFKAEFAQTDLAGQYAYAWQAGPNDSHSRILNVGLNPSKVSDETGAINADGEAWYGYGATLTSSATTVGQINGFICNWAGPGSSNTLVEKAQRQFISKGTSGLYETVTGGSNLTYAPTNSCLYSGGIFQYDRDLSGVLDTADTVKVVAGSPGSGELQYQLFPYTGLYFTDTTTYPDIESIISARGFSLPSDPVAP
;
A
#
# COMPACT_ATOMS: atom_id res chain seq x y z
N MET A 1 -50.88 -37.05 46.91
CA MET A 1 -50.74 -38.50 46.61
C MET A 1 -50.14 -38.63 45.21
N ASN A 2 -49.00 -39.33 45.11
CA ASN A 2 -48.28 -39.89 43.94
C ASN A 2 -47.69 -38.88 42.92
N SER A 3 -46.36 -38.69 42.79
CA SER A 3 -45.22 -39.53 42.33
C SER A 3 -44.84 -39.30 40.84
N ALA A 4 -43.67 -38.68 40.59
CA ALA A 4 -42.49 -39.16 39.82
C ALA A 4 -42.55 -38.88 38.30
N TYR A 5 -41.52 -38.51 37.51
CA TYR A 5 -40.06 -38.74 37.50
C TYR A 5 -39.34 -37.58 36.74
N PHE A 6 -38.05 -37.33 37.01
CA PHE A 6 -37.12 -36.66 36.07
C PHE A 6 -35.72 -37.29 36.21
N THR A 7 -35.14 -37.67 35.07
CA THR A 7 -33.88 -38.44 34.97
C THR A 7 -32.68 -37.50 34.77
N LEU A 8 -31.60 -37.81 35.48
CA LEU A 8 -30.30 -37.12 35.53
C LEU A 8 -29.36 -37.67 34.43
N PHE A 9 -28.53 -36.83 33.80
CA PHE A 9 -27.34 -37.28 33.04
C PHE A 9 -26.10 -36.48 33.46
N SER A 10 -25.02 -37.20 33.74
CA SER A 10 -23.86 -36.78 34.52
C SER A 10 -22.75 -36.13 33.69
N LEU A 11 -22.10 -35.14 34.30
CA LEU A 11 -20.82 -34.52 33.91
C LEU A 11 -19.70 -35.19 34.73
N LEU A 12 -18.58 -35.58 34.12
CA LEU A 12 -17.42 -36.14 34.83
C LEU A 12 -16.17 -35.27 34.59
N LEU A 13 -15.71 -34.64 35.69
CA LEU A 13 -14.41 -34.00 35.86
C LEU A 13 -13.42 -35.04 36.39
N ALA A 14 -12.16 -35.03 35.92
CA ALA A 14 -11.06 -35.67 36.64
C ALA A 14 -9.77 -34.86 36.49
N MET A 15 -9.34 -34.22 37.59
CA MET A 15 -7.95 -33.84 37.83
C MET A 15 -7.23 -35.02 38.50
N PHE A 16 -5.94 -35.21 38.22
CA PHE A 16 -5.01 -35.84 39.16
C PHE A 16 -3.57 -35.34 38.96
N SER A 17 -2.86 -35.20 40.08
CA SER A 17 -1.48 -34.73 40.20
C SER A 17 -0.59 -35.74 40.95
N LEU A 18 0.69 -35.78 40.54
CA LEU A 18 1.95 -36.12 41.27
C LEU A 18 2.47 -37.58 41.44
N GLN A 19 3.65 -37.79 40.80
CA GLN A 19 4.95 -38.40 41.22
C GLN A 19 5.10 -39.87 41.73
N GLY A 20 6.08 -40.60 41.14
CA GLY A 20 7.04 -41.46 41.88
C GLY A 20 7.40 -42.88 41.35
N CYS A 21 8.56 -42.99 40.67
CA CYS A 21 9.53 -44.12 40.45
C CYS A 21 9.14 -45.62 40.29
N GLY A 22 9.69 -46.23 39.23
CA GLY A 22 10.01 -47.67 39.12
C GLY A 22 10.61 -48.02 37.75
N GLY A 23 11.93 -48.21 37.66
CA GLY A 23 12.63 -48.45 36.40
C GLY A 23 12.66 -49.91 35.94
N SER A 24 12.77 -50.10 34.63
CA SER A 24 13.52 -51.21 34.02
C SER A 24 13.91 -50.85 32.59
N SER A 25 15.14 -51.20 32.23
CA SER A 25 15.88 -50.86 31.03
C SER A 25 15.34 -51.50 29.73
N SER A 26 15.16 -50.70 28.69
CA SER A 26 15.36 -51.11 27.30
C SER A 26 15.81 -49.89 26.49
N SER A 27 16.84 -50.12 25.68
CA SER A 27 17.54 -49.18 24.82
C SER A 27 16.61 -48.42 23.87
N ASP A 28 16.39 -47.14 24.15
CA ASP A 28 15.86 -46.20 23.16
C ASP A 28 16.99 -45.28 22.69
N ALA A 29 17.20 -45.30 21.37
CA ALA A 29 18.04 -44.36 20.68
C ALA A 29 17.54 -42.94 21.03
N SER A 30 18.46 -42.09 21.50
CA SER A 30 18.20 -40.67 21.62
C SER A 30 18.04 -40.08 20.21
N GLU A 31 16.81 -40.01 19.72
CA GLU A 31 16.45 -38.98 18.75
C GLU A 31 16.55 -37.65 19.46
N THR A 32 17.72 -37.02 19.37
CA THR A 32 17.84 -35.59 19.62
C THR A 32 17.15 -34.86 18.46
N ASN A 33 15.82 -34.73 18.51
CA ASN A 33 15.14 -33.62 17.85
C ASN A 33 15.50 -32.36 18.65
N GLN A 34 16.69 -31.82 18.40
CA GLN A 34 17.00 -30.45 18.79
C GLN A 34 16.34 -29.56 17.74
N ASP A 35 15.09 -29.20 17.99
CA ASP A 35 14.51 -28.00 17.42
C ASP A 35 15.34 -26.82 17.97
N GLN A 36 16.37 -26.41 17.23
CA GLN A 36 17.22 -25.31 17.63
C GLN A 36 16.34 -24.05 17.63
N PRO A 37 16.29 -23.28 18.74
CA PRO A 37 15.47 -22.08 18.79
C PRO A 37 15.91 -21.13 17.68
N ARG A 38 14.99 -20.82 16.77
CA ARG A 38 15.27 -19.96 15.62
C ARG A 38 15.44 -18.52 16.11
N ASP A 39 16.59 -17.91 15.83
CA ASP A 39 16.78 -16.47 16.03
C ASP A 39 16.12 -15.71 14.89
N LEU A 40 14.99 -15.07 15.20
CA LEU A 40 14.18 -14.33 14.23
C LEU A 40 14.54 -12.85 14.15
N THR A 41 15.43 -12.36 15.03
CA THR A 41 15.84 -10.95 15.07
C THR A 41 16.69 -10.56 13.85
N VAL A 42 17.16 -11.54 13.10
CA VAL A 42 17.92 -11.35 11.85
C VAL A 42 17.04 -10.89 10.68
N PHE A 43 15.72 -10.87 10.85
CA PHE A 43 14.75 -10.42 9.84
C PHE A 43 13.85 -9.32 10.42
N PRO A 44 13.32 -8.38 9.60
CA PRO A 44 12.40 -7.35 10.08
C PRO A 44 11.02 -7.91 10.47
N GLN A 45 10.92 -8.47 11.67
CA GLN A 45 9.65 -8.98 12.22
C GLN A 45 8.61 -7.86 12.38
N SER A 46 7.34 -8.16 12.14
CA SER A 46 6.26 -7.16 12.21
C SER A 46 6.33 -6.01 11.18
N LEU A 47 7.18 -6.12 10.14
CA LEU A 47 7.19 -5.18 9.02
C LEU A 47 6.16 -5.59 7.95
N ALA A 48 5.29 -4.67 7.56
CA ALA A 48 4.49 -4.78 6.35
C ALA A 48 4.25 -3.42 5.71
N VAL A 49 4.21 -3.37 4.38
CA VAL A 49 3.87 -2.17 3.61
C VAL A 49 2.41 -2.30 3.16
N THR A 50 1.51 -1.60 3.83
CA THR A 50 0.06 -1.74 3.59
C THR A 50 -0.62 -0.39 3.75
N SER A 51 -1.79 -0.23 3.15
CA SER A 51 -2.69 0.85 3.54
C SER A 51 -3.12 0.64 5.00
N PRO A 52 -3.25 1.70 5.81
CA PRO A 52 -3.71 1.58 7.20
C PRO A 52 -5.20 1.26 7.32
N THR A 53 -5.95 1.45 6.23
CA THR A 53 -7.40 1.22 6.19
C THR A 53 -7.79 -0.10 5.53
N GLU A 54 -6.81 -0.86 5.05
CA GLU A 54 -7.05 -2.13 4.36
C GLU A 54 -7.30 -3.25 5.37
N VAL A 55 -8.30 -4.07 5.06
CA VAL A 55 -8.67 -5.21 5.86
C VAL A 55 -8.69 -6.50 5.05
N GLU A 56 -8.40 -7.61 5.72
CA GLU A 56 -8.50 -8.96 5.19
C GLU A 56 -9.56 -9.73 5.97
N ASN A 57 -10.37 -10.52 5.27
CA ASN A 57 -11.35 -11.38 5.90
C ASN A 57 -10.70 -12.73 6.21
N VAL A 58 -10.56 -13.07 7.48
CA VAL A 58 -10.03 -14.37 7.90
C VAL A 58 -11.15 -15.29 8.37
N ASP A 59 -11.23 -16.46 7.73
CA ASP A 59 -12.06 -17.57 8.19
C ASP A 59 -11.37 -18.25 9.38
N SER A 60 -11.85 -18.00 10.61
CA SER A 60 -11.35 -18.76 11.77
C SER A 60 -12.12 -20.07 11.90
N LEU A 61 -11.42 -21.22 11.91
CA LEU A 61 -11.99 -22.55 12.17
C LEU A 61 -12.63 -22.71 13.58
N THR A 62 -12.46 -21.72 14.47
CA THR A 62 -12.90 -21.78 15.88
C THR A 62 -14.03 -20.81 16.22
N ARG A 63 -14.55 -20.04 15.26
CA ARG A 63 -15.57 -19.01 15.52
C ARG A 63 -16.57 -18.90 14.36
N SER A 64 -17.83 -18.72 14.72
CA SER A 64 -18.99 -18.83 13.80
C SER A 64 -19.14 -17.70 12.77
N ALA A 65 -18.23 -16.72 12.71
CA ALA A 65 -18.28 -15.61 11.76
C ALA A 65 -16.87 -15.12 11.37
N PRO A 66 -16.64 -14.81 10.08
CA PRO A 66 -15.41 -14.17 9.61
C PRO A 66 -15.23 -12.80 10.27
N ARG A 67 -13.99 -12.45 10.61
CA ARG A 67 -13.63 -11.15 11.18
C ARG A 67 -12.67 -10.43 10.24
N ALA A 68 -12.98 -9.18 9.92
CA ALA A 68 -12.05 -8.30 9.24
C ALA A 68 -10.89 -7.95 10.19
N ILE A 69 -9.67 -8.31 9.82
CA ILE A 69 -8.43 -7.88 10.48
C ILE A 69 -7.70 -6.88 9.57
N SER A 70 -6.79 -6.06 10.11
CA SER A 70 -5.97 -5.21 9.24
C SER A 70 -5.09 -6.07 8.33
N TYR A 71 -4.89 -5.63 7.09
CA TYR A 71 -3.98 -6.34 6.18
C TYR A 71 -2.55 -6.35 6.72
N HIS A 72 -2.12 -5.30 7.44
CA HIS A 72 -0.86 -5.30 8.18
C HIS A 72 -0.76 -6.49 9.15
N GLY A 73 -1.79 -6.72 9.97
CA GLY A 73 -1.83 -7.84 10.90
C GLY A 73 -1.79 -9.20 10.18
N TYR A 74 -2.54 -9.33 9.08
CA TYR A 74 -2.48 -10.51 8.22
C TYR A 74 -1.07 -10.76 7.66
N ALA A 75 -0.46 -9.75 7.02
CA ALA A 75 0.83 -9.89 6.34
C ALA A 75 1.96 -10.21 7.33
N THR A 76 1.99 -9.50 8.46
CA THR A 76 3.00 -9.73 9.50
C THR A 76 2.89 -11.12 10.13
N GLN A 77 1.66 -11.57 10.43
CA GLN A 77 1.43 -12.93 10.93
C GLN A 77 1.93 -14.00 9.95
N ARG A 78 1.67 -13.82 8.65
CA ARG A 78 2.09 -14.77 7.62
C ARG A 78 3.61 -14.83 7.46
N ILE A 79 4.30 -13.69 7.53
CA ILE A 79 5.76 -13.63 7.53
C ILE A 79 6.33 -14.30 8.80
N ASP A 80 5.72 -14.04 9.97
CA ASP A 80 6.16 -14.66 11.23
C ASP A 80 6.00 -16.19 11.19
N GLN A 81 4.92 -16.71 10.59
CA GLN A 81 4.71 -18.16 10.38
C GLN A 81 5.74 -18.79 9.42
N LEU A 82 6.23 -18.03 8.42
CA LEU A 82 7.32 -18.47 7.56
C LEU A 82 8.64 -18.53 8.33
N LEU A 83 8.92 -17.50 9.14
CA LEU A 83 10.14 -17.41 9.92
C LEU A 83 10.25 -18.52 10.98
N SER A 84 9.14 -18.85 11.65
CA SER A 84 9.07 -19.93 12.62
C SER A 84 9.13 -21.33 11.99
N GLY A 85 8.91 -21.46 10.67
CA GLY A 85 8.78 -22.74 9.99
C GLY A 85 7.40 -23.40 10.17
N ASP A 86 6.44 -22.70 10.76
CA ASP A 86 5.07 -23.20 10.98
C ASP A 86 4.29 -23.35 9.67
N THR A 87 4.66 -22.58 8.64
CA THR A 87 3.98 -22.60 7.34
C THR A 87 5.03 -22.55 6.22
N PRO A 88 4.95 -23.41 5.19
CA PRO A 88 5.89 -23.39 4.09
C PRO A 88 5.63 -22.21 3.14
N LEU A 89 6.67 -21.75 2.43
CA LEU A 89 6.60 -20.64 1.47
C LEU A 89 5.44 -20.78 0.47
N ARG A 90 5.19 -22.00 -0.04
CA ARG A 90 4.13 -22.28 -1.02
C ARG A 90 2.70 -21.95 -0.56
N ASP A 91 2.47 -21.86 0.76
CA ASP A 91 1.15 -21.60 1.34
C ASP A 91 0.93 -20.12 1.67
N VAL A 92 1.97 -19.29 1.54
CA VAL A 92 1.95 -17.86 1.86
C VAL A 92 2.23 -17.00 0.62
N PHE A 93 3.05 -17.51 -0.30
CA PHE A 93 3.54 -16.80 -1.45
C PHE A 93 2.88 -17.28 -2.74
N ASP A 94 2.47 -16.30 -3.55
CA ASP A 94 2.01 -16.48 -4.93
C ASP A 94 2.85 -15.56 -5.84
N ILE A 95 3.43 -16.14 -6.90
CA ILE A 95 4.28 -15.42 -7.87
C ILE A 95 3.54 -14.26 -8.54
N GLU A 96 2.21 -14.35 -8.71
CA GLU A 96 1.40 -13.30 -9.31
C GLU A 96 1.36 -12.02 -8.45
N GLN A 97 1.71 -12.10 -7.17
CA GLN A 97 1.83 -10.91 -6.32
C GLN A 97 2.90 -9.93 -6.82
N PHE A 98 3.94 -10.39 -7.52
CA PHE A 98 4.94 -9.50 -8.13
C PHE A 98 4.38 -8.67 -9.28
N TYR A 99 3.30 -9.16 -9.88
CA TYR A 99 2.73 -8.64 -11.11
C TYR A 99 1.43 -7.86 -10.92
N ARG A 100 0.90 -7.84 -9.68
CA ARG A 100 -0.32 -7.11 -9.36
C ARG A 100 -0.17 -5.61 -9.62
N LEU A 101 -1.14 -5.03 -10.30
CA LEU A 101 -1.17 -3.60 -10.61
C LEU A 101 -2.10 -2.86 -9.65
N ALA A 102 -1.83 -1.57 -9.46
CA ALA A 102 -2.75 -0.66 -8.81
C ALA A 102 -3.99 -0.46 -9.69
N THR A 103 -5.14 -0.24 -9.05
CA THR A 103 -6.38 0.14 -9.73
C THR A 103 -7.02 1.33 -9.00
N ASN A 104 -7.94 2.02 -9.66
CA ASN A 104 -8.81 2.97 -8.98
C ASN A 104 -9.94 2.24 -8.25
N ALA A 105 -10.36 2.79 -7.11
CA ALA A 105 -11.61 2.43 -6.48
C ALA A 105 -12.77 2.89 -7.35
N GLN A 106 -13.92 2.21 -7.26
CA GLN A 106 -15.09 2.52 -8.09
C GLN A 106 -15.57 3.97 -7.91
N CYS A 107 -15.40 4.51 -6.72
CA CYS A 107 -15.81 5.85 -6.36
C CYS A 107 -14.84 6.95 -6.76
N PHE A 108 -13.62 6.64 -7.23
CA PHE A 108 -12.55 7.61 -7.47
C PHE A 108 -12.21 7.75 -8.95
N GLY A 109 -12.07 9.01 -9.39
CA GLY A 109 -11.53 9.41 -10.68
C GLY A 109 -12.10 8.61 -11.85
N PRO A 110 -13.42 8.45 -11.97
CA PRO A 110 -14.04 7.77 -13.10
C PRO A 110 -13.83 8.59 -14.37
N GLU A 111 -14.09 7.95 -15.51
CA GLU A 111 -14.24 8.66 -16.76
C GLU A 111 -15.47 9.57 -16.65
N LEU A 112 -15.31 10.86 -16.93
CA LEU A 112 -16.36 11.85 -16.70
C LEU A 112 -16.89 12.40 -18.02
N GLU A 113 -18.09 11.98 -18.39
CA GLU A 113 -18.78 12.62 -19.51
C GLU A 113 -19.12 14.07 -19.17
N TYR A 114 -19.04 14.95 -20.17
CA TYR A 114 -19.46 16.33 -20.04
C TYR A 114 -20.06 16.88 -21.33
N ALA A 115 -20.87 17.92 -21.19
CA ALA A 115 -21.40 18.70 -22.31
C ALA A 115 -21.28 20.20 -22.03
N ASN A 116 -20.95 20.97 -23.06
CA ASN A 116 -20.86 22.43 -23.04
C ASN A 116 -19.89 23.00 -22.00
N HIS A 117 -18.66 22.45 -21.95
CA HIS A 117 -17.65 22.89 -21.00
C HIS A 117 -17.37 24.41 -21.09
N PRO A 118 -17.35 25.15 -19.96
CA PRO A 118 -17.28 26.61 -19.98
C PRO A 118 -15.88 27.18 -20.27
N ASP A 119 -14.82 26.43 -20.02
CA ASP A 119 -13.43 26.91 -20.16
C ASP A 119 -12.84 26.75 -21.57
N GLY A 120 -13.61 26.27 -22.55
CA GLY A 120 -13.16 26.11 -23.93
C GLY A 120 -14.26 26.39 -24.94
N SER A 121 -14.06 25.97 -26.19
CA SER A 121 -15.19 25.87 -27.13
C SER A 121 -16.23 24.94 -26.51
N SER A 122 -17.50 25.36 -26.47
CA SER A 122 -18.61 24.59 -25.90
C SER A 122 -18.77 23.25 -26.63
N ALA A 123 -18.02 22.26 -26.14
CA ALA A 123 -17.91 20.92 -26.68
C ALA A 123 -18.43 19.93 -25.65
N SER A 124 -18.81 18.75 -26.15
CA SER A 124 -19.07 17.58 -25.33
C SER A 124 -17.93 16.59 -25.52
N GLY A 125 -17.68 15.78 -24.50
CA GLY A 125 -16.64 14.79 -24.53
C GLY A 125 -16.55 14.04 -23.21
N SER A 126 -15.38 13.46 -22.98
CA SER A 126 -15.08 12.70 -21.78
C SER A 126 -13.75 13.17 -21.20
N LEU A 127 -13.68 13.28 -19.87
CA LEU A 127 -12.45 13.55 -19.12
C LEU A 127 -11.85 12.23 -18.65
N PRO A 128 -10.54 12.00 -18.86
CA PRO A 128 -9.89 10.75 -18.49
C PRO A 128 -9.97 10.44 -16.99
N THR A 129 -9.91 9.15 -16.67
CA THR A 129 -9.92 8.66 -15.29
C THR A 129 -8.74 9.23 -14.47
N GLY A 130 -8.99 9.57 -13.21
CA GLY A 130 -7.95 9.94 -12.23
C GLY A 130 -7.33 11.33 -12.37
N ASP A 131 -7.57 12.02 -13.49
CA ASP A 131 -6.99 13.34 -13.76
C ASP A 131 -7.57 14.46 -12.91
N LEU A 132 -8.82 14.30 -12.47
CA LEU A 132 -9.54 15.32 -11.71
C LEU A 132 -9.51 15.04 -10.20
N GLY A 133 -9.32 13.78 -9.80
CA GLY A 133 -9.55 13.38 -8.41
C GLY A 133 -10.97 13.62 -7.93
N LEU A 134 -11.96 13.67 -8.84
CA LEU A 134 -13.37 13.62 -8.47
C LEU A 134 -13.65 12.28 -7.80
N TRP A 135 -14.33 12.31 -6.65
CA TRP A 135 -14.77 11.09 -6.02
C TRP A 135 -16.07 11.26 -5.24
N THR A 136 -16.83 10.17 -5.10
CA THR A 136 -18.03 10.13 -4.26
C THR A 136 -17.66 9.82 -2.81
N ALA A 137 -18.56 10.06 -1.85
CA ALA A 137 -18.22 9.84 -0.44
C ALA A 137 -18.00 8.36 -0.08
N LYS A 138 -18.63 7.43 -0.81
CA LYS A 138 -18.63 5.99 -0.51
C LYS A 138 -18.19 5.17 -1.72
N ASN A 139 -17.55 4.04 -1.47
CA ASN A 139 -17.10 3.11 -2.49
C ASN A 139 -18.24 2.23 -3.02
N GLY A 140 -18.90 2.69 -4.09
CA GLY A 140 -19.96 1.94 -4.76
C GLY A 140 -21.13 1.65 -3.82
N SER A 141 -21.49 0.37 -3.69
CA SER A 141 -22.55 -0.10 -2.79
C SER A 141 -22.08 -0.41 -1.36
N THR A 142 -20.78 -0.25 -1.07
CA THR A 142 -20.23 -0.47 0.27
C THR A 142 -20.28 0.81 1.11
N ASP A 143 -20.17 0.69 2.43
CA ASP A 143 -20.05 1.83 3.34
C ASP A 143 -18.61 2.37 3.47
N GLU A 144 -17.64 1.73 2.80
CA GLU A 144 -16.24 2.15 2.81
C GLU A 144 -16.11 3.59 2.27
N ALA A 145 -15.41 4.45 3.01
CA ALA A 145 -15.07 5.79 2.57
C ALA A 145 -14.21 5.73 1.32
N CYS A 146 -14.50 6.58 0.34
CA CYS A 146 -13.79 6.50 -0.94
C CYS A 146 -12.29 6.74 -0.82
N SER A 147 -11.86 7.64 0.07
CA SER A 147 -10.43 7.85 0.32
C SER A 147 -9.72 6.61 0.83
N SER A 148 -10.38 5.82 1.69
CA SER A 148 -9.86 4.56 2.21
C SER A 148 -9.80 3.49 1.12
N ALA A 149 -10.89 3.34 0.37
CA ALA A 149 -10.95 2.43 -0.77
C ALA A 149 -9.87 2.74 -1.82
N GLN A 150 -9.71 4.03 -2.16
CA GLN A 150 -8.72 4.47 -3.15
C GLN A 150 -7.29 4.21 -2.67
N LEU A 151 -6.97 4.49 -1.40
CA LEU A 151 -5.65 4.18 -0.87
C LEU A 151 -5.40 2.66 -0.90
N ASN A 152 -6.38 1.86 -0.49
CA ASN A 152 -6.32 0.40 -0.53
C ASN A 152 -6.03 -0.12 -1.95
N THR A 153 -6.74 0.38 -2.97
CA THR A 153 -6.57 -0.08 -4.36
C THR A 153 -5.28 0.44 -5.02
N GLN A 154 -4.90 1.69 -4.73
CA GLN A 154 -3.67 2.27 -5.25
C GLN A 154 -2.43 1.59 -4.69
N MET A 155 -2.46 1.19 -3.42
CA MET A 155 -1.35 0.51 -2.79
C MET A 155 -1.22 -0.97 -3.18
N GLN A 156 -2.16 -1.59 -3.90
CA GLN A 156 -2.13 -3.04 -4.15
C GLN A 156 -0.82 -3.52 -4.79
N GLY A 157 -0.29 -2.77 -5.77
CA GLY A 157 0.98 -3.11 -6.42
C GLY A 157 2.17 -3.04 -5.45
N VAL A 158 2.33 -1.89 -4.79
CA VAL A 158 3.37 -1.65 -3.77
C VAL A 158 3.29 -2.71 -2.66
N ARG A 159 2.11 -2.90 -2.08
CA ARG A 159 1.83 -3.85 -0.99
C ARG A 159 2.16 -5.28 -1.40
N SER A 160 1.63 -5.75 -2.54
CA SER A 160 1.82 -7.15 -2.96
C SER A 160 3.27 -7.47 -3.33
N ARG A 161 3.99 -6.56 -3.99
CA ARG A 161 5.42 -6.77 -4.29
C ARG A 161 6.30 -6.79 -3.04
N ASN A 162 6.00 -5.90 -2.08
CA ASN A 162 6.74 -5.88 -0.81
C ASN A 162 6.45 -7.13 0.02
N PHE A 163 5.19 -7.56 0.11
CA PHE A 163 4.82 -8.80 0.81
C PHE A 163 5.45 -10.04 0.17
N ALA A 164 5.39 -10.15 -1.16
CA ALA A 164 6.03 -11.23 -1.92
C ALA A 164 7.55 -11.25 -1.72
N GLY A 165 8.21 -10.09 -1.84
CA GLY A 165 9.64 -9.94 -1.65
C GLY A 165 10.07 -10.36 -0.24
N LEU A 166 9.41 -9.83 0.79
CA LEU A 166 9.69 -10.18 2.18
C LEU A 166 9.43 -11.67 2.46
N SER A 167 8.37 -12.26 1.90
CA SER A 167 8.06 -13.69 2.08
C SER A 167 9.16 -14.59 1.49
N VAL A 168 9.62 -14.29 0.27
CA VAL A 168 10.72 -15.03 -0.37
C VAL A 168 12.02 -14.85 0.42
N LEU A 169 12.35 -13.64 0.85
CA LEU A 169 13.58 -13.38 1.61
C LEU A 169 13.55 -14.01 3.01
N ALA A 170 12.40 -13.97 3.70
CA ALA A 170 12.20 -14.63 4.99
C ALA A 170 12.42 -16.14 4.89
N SER A 171 12.00 -16.76 3.78
CA SER A 171 12.15 -18.19 3.55
C SER A 171 13.60 -18.66 3.41
N LEU A 172 14.58 -17.75 3.26
CA LEU A 172 16.00 -18.09 3.35
C LEU A 172 16.39 -18.53 4.77
N ILE A 173 15.76 -17.96 5.80
CA ILE A 173 15.99 -18.37 7.19
C ILE A 173 15.44 -19.79 7.38
N ASP A 174 14.23 -20.03 6.88
CA ASP A 174 13.63 -21.36 6.91
C ASP A 174 14.47 -22.39 6.14
N ALA A 175 14.91 -22.06 4.93
CA ALA A 175 15.80 -22.91 4.12
C ALA A 175 17.13 -23.22 4.82
N LEU A 176 17.69 -22.26 5.57
CA LEU A 176 18.91 -22.46 6.35
C LEU A 176 18.71 -23.47 7.48
N TYR A 177 17.61 -23.34 8.23
CA TYR A 177 17.28 -24.28 9.31
C TYR A 177 16.91 -25.66 8.76
N ASP A 178 16.19 -25.75 7.63
CA ASP A 178 15.91 -27.03 6.93
C ASP A 178 17.20 -27.76 6.54
N LYS A 179 18.25 -27.01 6.18
CA LYS A 179 19.59 -27.52 5.88
C LYS A 179 20.35 -28.00 7.14
N GLY A 180 19.88 -27.64 8.33
CA GLY A 180 20.58 -27.89 9.60
C GLY A 180 21.81 -27.02 9.82
N GLU A 181 21.87 -25.83 9.18
CA GLU A 181 22.96 -24.89 9.37
C GLU A 181 22.58 -23.75 10.34
N SER A 182 23.58 -23.20 11.03
CA SER A 182 23.42 -21.99 11.83
C SER A 182 23.45 -20.74 10.95
N LEU A 183 22.97 -19.62 11.50
CA LEU A 183 23.14 -18.28 10.93
C LEU A 183 24.61 -18.02 10.54
N PRO A 184 24.86 -17.23 9.47
CA PRO A 184 26.22 -16.89 9.05
C PRO A 184 27.00 -16.18 10.17
N ALA A 185 28.24 -16.59 10.36
CA ALA A 185 29.21 -15.84 11.14
C ALA A 185 29.56 -14.50 10.44
N ASP A 186 30.21 -13.59 11.17
CA ASP A 186 30.69 -12.34 10.59
C ASP A 186 31.65 -12.59 9.42
N GLY A 187 31.38 -11.97 8.27
CA GLY A 187 32.09 -12.17 7.01
C GLY A 187 31.71 -13.43 6.23
N GLU A 188 30.74 -14.23 6.71
CA GLU A 188 30.31 -15.46 6.06
C GLU A 188 29.11 -15.23 5.11
N THR A 189 29.06 -16.01 4.04
CA THR A 189 27.91 -16.13 3.13
C THR A 189 27.46 -17.59 3.05
N LYS A 190 26.17 -17.83 3.31
CA LYS A 190 25.48 -19.10 3.07
C LYS A 190 24.78 -19.07 1.72
N THR A 191 24.95 -20.14 0.94
CA THR A 191 24.20 -20.37 -0.31
C THR A 191 23.11 -21.40 -0.07
N LEU A 192 21.88 -21.06 -0.46
CA LEU A 192 20.65 -21.76 -0.13
C LEU A 192 19.80 -22.09 -1.38
N THR A 193 20.38 -22.01 -2.57
CA THR A 193 19.66 -22.17 -3.85
C THR A 193 19.01 -23.55 -3.98
N THR A 194 19.68 -24.61 -3.52
CA THR A 194 19.15 -25.97 -3.60
C THR A 194 17.93 -26.13 -2.68
N GLU A 195 18.04 -25.61 -1.47
CA GLU A 195 17.03 -25.66 -0.42
C GLU A 195 15.80 -24.84 -0.80
N MET A 196 16.02 -23.66 -1.41
CA MET A 196 14.92 -22.85 -1.96
C MET A 196 14.20 -23.55 -3.11
N ASN A 197 14.92 -24.21 -4.03
CA ASN A 197 14.28 -25.00 -5.09
C ASN A 197 13.51 -26.21 -4.53
N ALA A 198 13.96 -26.80 -3.42
CA ALA A 198 13.24 -27.88 -2.75
C ALA A 198 11.87 -27.45 -2.21
N LYS A 199 11.65 -26.15 -1.94
CA LYS A 199 10.34 -25.62 -1.56
C LYS A 199 9.28 -25.78 -2.66
N SER A 200 9.69 -26.09 -3.90
CA SER A 200 8.84 -26.49 -5.03
C SER A 200 7.75 -25.47 -5.35
N ILE A 201 8.14 -24.21 -5.48
CA ILE A 201 7.23 -23.14 -5.92
C ILE A 201 6.92 -23.36 -7.39
N THR A 202 5.63 -23.40 -7.73
CA THR A 202 5.14 -23.63 -9.08
C THR A 202 5.76 -22.65 -10.07
N ASP A 203 6.17 -23.19 -11.23
CA ASP A 203 6.73 -22.43 -12.36
C ASP A 203 7.91 -21.51 -12.00
N THR A 204 8.60 -21.76 -10.89
CA THR A 204 9.66 -20.90 -10.36
C THR A 204 10.93 -21.70 -10.15
N THR A 205 12.05 -21.17 -10.64
CA THR A 205 13.40 -21.71 -10.37
C THR A 205 14.27 -20.64 -9.73
N PHE A 206 14.83 -20.94 -8.56
CA PHE A 206 15.81 -20.08 -7.91
C PHE A 206 17.18 -20.30 -8.55
N THR A 207 17.80 -19.23 -9.03
CA THR A 207 19.14 -19.23 -9.64
C THR A 207 20.20 -18.66 -8.70
N LEU A 208 19.79 -17.86 -7.72
CA LEU A 208 20.62 -17.39 -6.61
C LEU A 208 19.76 -17.30 -5.35
N ALA A 209 20.30 -17.77 -4.22
CA ALA A 209 19.73 -17.55 -2.91
C ALA A 209 20.87 -17.52 -1.89
N THR A 210 21.14 -16.37 -1.29
CA THR A 210 22.24 -16.19 -0.34
C THR A 210 21.83 -15.39 0.87
N LEU A 211 22.34 -15.77 2.02
CA LEU A 211 22.25 -15.05 3.30
C LEU A 211 23.67 -14.85 3.85
N SER A 212 24.06 -13.60 4.07
CA SER A 212 25.41 -13.23 4.54
C SER A 212 25.35 -12.26 5.71
N ARG A 213 26.46 -12.15 6.44
CA ARG A 213 26.60 -11.22 7.57
C ARG A 213 27.90 -10.42 7.50
N SER A 214 27.82 -9.13 7.83
CA SER A 214 28.97 -8.24 8.02
C SER A 214 28.71 -7.31 9.21
N GLY A 215 29.47 -7.46 10.29
CA GLY A 215 29.17 -6.87 11.58
C GLY A 215 27.79 -7.32 12.09
N ASP A 216 26.92 -6.36 12.35
CA ASP A 216 25.53 -6.62 12.74
C ASP A 216 24.55 -6.59 11.56
N GLN A 217 25.03 -6.35 10.34
CA GLN A 217 24.17 -6.29 9.15
C GLN A 217 24.06 -7.65 8.47
N TYR A 218 22.83 -8.07 8.22
CA TYR A 218 22.48 -9.23 7.39
C TYR A 218 22.14 -8.78 5.97
N THR A 219 22.69 -9.48 4.98
CA THR A 219 22.38 -9.25 3.56
C THR A 219 21.81 -10.50 2.92
N TYR A 220 20.63 -10.35 2.34
CA TYR A 220 19.87 -11.36 1.62
C TYR A 220 19.91 -11.01 0.14
N ALA A 221 20.12 -12.01 -0.72
CA ALA A 221 19.99 -11.84 -2.17
C ALA A 221 19.33 -13.07 -2.79
N VAL A 222 18.31 -12.83 -3.61
CA VAL A 222 17.61 -13.87 -4.36
C VAL A 222 17.50 -13.46 -5.81
N LYS A 223 17.78 -14.41 -6.72
CA LYS A 223 17.38 -14.33 -8.13
C LYS A 223 16.57 -15.56 -8.46
N MET A 224 15.48 -15.37 -9.16
CA MET A 224 14.62 -16.45 -9.63
C MET A 224 14.09 -16.16 -11.03
N VAL A 225 13.69 -17.22 -11.71
CA VAL A 225 13.05 -17.20 -13.01
C VAL A 225 11.65 -17.76 -12.85
N TYR A 226 10.66 -16.97 -13.25
CA TYR A 226 9.27 -17.41 -13.39
C TYR A 226 9.02 -17.82 -14.84
N ASN A 227 8.60 -19.07 -15.06
CA ASN A 227 8.21 -19.58 -16.38
C ASN A 227 6.69 -19.46 -16.56
N GLY A 228 6.22 -18.33 -17.10
CA GLY A 228 4.79 -18.06 -17.19
C GLY A 228 4.42 -17.15 -18.34
N LYS A 229 3.16 -16.74 -18.38
CA LYS A 229 2.63 -15.90 -19.47
C LYS A 229 2.44 -14.48 -18.99
N ARG A 230 2.98 -13.50 -19.72
CA ARG A 230 2.73 -12.07 -19.47
C ARG A 230 2.26 -11.38 -20.75
N GLY A 231 1.44 -10.35 -20.57
CA GLY A 231 0.92 -9.55 -21.68
C GLY A 231 0.28 -10.40 -22.78
N ASP A 232 0.87 -10.35 -23.97
CA ASP A 232 0.42 -11.06 -25.18
C ASP A 232 1.04 -12.45 -25.40
N ASP A 233 1.68 -13.03 -24.39
CA ASP A 233 2.30 -14.35 -24.51
C ASP A 233 1.30 -15.46 -24.83
N SER A 234 1.51 -16.15 -25.96
CA SER A 234 0.75 -17.35 -26.32
C SER A 234 1.23 -18.61 -25.60
N THR A 235 2.51 -18.66 -25.22
CA THR A 235 3.16 -19.75 -24.46
C THR A 235 3.95 -19.19 -23.29
N ALA A 236 4.21 -20.01 -22.27
CA ALA A 236 5.05 -19.59 -21.15
C ALA A 236 6.44 -19.16 -21.63
N GLN A 237 6.97 -18.11 -21.00
CA GLN A 237 8.29 -17.51 -21.21
C GLN A 237 8.96 -17.30 -19.85
N ASP A 238 10.27 -17.12 -19.88
CA ASP A 238 11.04 -16.83 -18.67
C ASP A 238 11.02 -15.34 -18.34
N TYR A 239 10.71 -15.04 -17.07
CA TYR A 239 10.72 -13.71 -16.49
C TYR A 239 11.61 -13.70 -15.25
N GLU A 240 12.69 -12.93 -15.29
CA GLU A 240 13.61 -12.81 -14.16
C GLU A 240 13.04 -11.91 -13.05
N ILE A 241 13.30 -12.30 -11.81
CA ILE A 241 13.01 -11.53 -10.60
C ILE A 241 14.26 -11.52 -9.73
N ALA A 242 14.67 -10.34 -9.28
CA ALA A 242 15.79 -10.13 -8.38
C ALA A 242 15.31 -9.40 -7.12
N LEU A 243 15.69 -9.91 -5.95
CA LEU A 243 15.39 -9.37 -4.63
C LEU A 243 16.69 -9.19 -3.86
N ALA A 244 16.80 -8.10 -3.11
CA ALA A 244 17.87 -7.91 -2.15
C ALA A 244 17.33 -7.24 -0.89
N LEU A 245 17.88 -7.59 0.27
CA LEU A 245 17.56 -6.98 1.54
C LEU A 245 18.83 -6.81 2.37
N THR A 246 19.01 -5.61 2.90
CA THR A 246 19.94 -5.33 4.00
C THR A 246 19.12 -5.11 5.26
N HIS A 247 19.49 -5.76 6.35
CA HIS A 247 18.81 -5.66 7.63
C HIS A 247 19.84 -5.52 8.75
N ALA A 248 19.72 -4.47 9.55
CA ALA A 248 20.57 -4.19 10.69
C ALA A 248 19.70 -4.14 11.95
N PRO A 249 19.56 -5.27 12.66
CA PRO A 249 18.95 -5.28 13.99
C PRO A 249 19.91 -4.69 15.02
N ASP A 250 19.35 -4.18 16.10
CA ASP A 250 20.13 -3.83 17.28
C ASP A 250 19.68 -4.60 18.53
N SER A 251 20.49 -4.51 19.57
CA SER A 251 20.28 -5.19 20.84
C SER A 251 19.03 -4.75 21.62
N THR A 252 18.35 -3.68 21.20
CA THR A 252 17.19 -3.11 21.90
C THR A 252 15.86 -3.48 21.26
N GLY A 253 15.88 -4.30 20.20
CA GLY A 253 14.70 -4.69 19.43
C GLY A 253 14.24 -3.62 18.44
N THR A 254 15.09 -2.61 18.20
CA THR A 254 14.98 -1.71 17.07
C THR A 254 15.80 -2.25 15.90
N TYR A 255 15.48 -1.77 14.70
CA TYR A 255 16.16 -2.20 13.50
C TYR A 255 15.93 -1.20 12.37
N SER A 256 16.79 -1.28 11.37
CA SER A 256 16.61 -0.58 10.08
C SER A 256 17.01 -1.50 8.94
N GLY A 257 16.57 -1.14 7.73
CA GLY A 257 16.94 -1.91 6.56
C GLY A 257 16.48 -1.28 5.26
N ASN A 258 16.99 -1.85 4.17
CA ASN A 258 16.55 -1.54 2.83
C ASN A 258 16.35 -2.82 2.03
N MET A 259 15.14 -3.01 1.49
CA MET A 259 14.84 -4.01 0.48
C MET A 259 14.78 -3.35 -0.89
N SER A 260 15.23 -4.05 -1.93
CA SER A 260 14.98 -3.71 -3.32
C SER A 260 14.48 -4.92 -4.10
N TYR A 261 13.66 -4.64 -5.12
CA TYR A 261 13.19 -5.66 -6.05
C TYR A 261 13.23 -5.17 -7.48
N GLN A 262 13.43 -6.09 -8.41
CA GLN A 262 13.43 -5.85 -9.84
C GLN A 262 12.77 -7.03 -10.54
N ILE A 263 11.80 -6.76 -11.41
CA ILE A 263 10.90 -7.78 -11.98
C ILE A 263 10.79 -7.51 -13.48
N GLN A 264 11.16 -8.49 -14.31
CA GLN A 264 10.83 -8.45 -15.73
C GLN A 264 9.34 -8.66 -15.93
N ASP A 265 8.73 -7.88 -16.81
CA ASP A 265 7.32 -7.95 -17.13
C ASP A 265 7.08 -7.48 -18.59
N LYS A 266 5.83 -7.58 -19.04
CA LYS A 266 5.34 -6.95 -20.27
C LYS A 266 4.23 -5.97 -19.96
N TYR A 267 4.24 -4.83 -20.64
CA TYR A 267 3.22 -3.79 -20.47
C TYR A 267 2.70 -3.30 -21.82
N GLN A 268 1.44 -2.88 -21.84
CA GLN A 268 0.74 -2.34 -23.02
C GLN A 268 0.51 -0.84 -22.87
N GLY A 269 0.89 -0.07 -23.89
CA GLY A 269 0.69 1.39 -23.92
C GLY A 269 1.70 2.19 -23.09
N GLY A 270 1.41 3.47 -22.82
CA GLY A 270 2.33 4.31 -22.03
C GLY A 270 3.54 4.83 -22.80
N THR A 271 4.43 5.54 -22.10
CA THR A 271 5.47 6.35 -22.78
C THR A 271 6.58 5.47 -23.39
N CYS A 272 6.84 4.28 -22.84
CA CYS A 272 7.79 3.33 -23.43
C CYS A 272 7.37 2.85 -24.84
N ALA A 273 6.05 2.79 -25.12
CA ALA A 273 5.54 2.34 -26.41
C ALA A 273 5.98 3.26 -27.57
N SER A 274 6.28 4.53 -27.28
CA SER A 274 6.76 5.49 -28.29
C SER A 274 8.09 5.10 -28.97
N SER A 275 8.81 4.12 -28.42
CA SER A 275 10.05 3.56 -28.95
C SER A 275 9.90 2.23 -29.71
N SER A 276 8.68 1.67 -29.81
CA SER A 276 8.44 0.32 -30.34
C SER A 276 7.22 0.25 -31.26
N THR A 277 7.24 -0.69 -32.22
CA THR A 277 6.09 -1.03 -33.07
C THR A 277 5.22 -2.14 -32.48
N SER A 278 5.60 -2.70 -31.32
CA SER A 278 4.86 -3.76 -30.62
C SER A 278 3.81 -3.17 -29.68
N THR A 279 2.65 -3.83 -29.59
CA THR A 279 1.55 -3.45 -28.67
C THR A 279 1.93 -3.70 -27.20
N TYR A 280 2.71 -4.76 -26.94
CA TYR A 280 3.31 -5.07 -25.65
C TYR A 280 4.83 -4.95 -25.73
N PHE A 281 5.44 -4.31 -24.76
CA PHE A 281 6.89 -4.17 -24.68
C PHE A 281 7.38 -4.70 -23.33
N LYS A 282 8.62 -5.19 -23.34
CA LYS A 282 9.27 -5.67 -22.13
C LYS A 282 9.75 -4.51 -21.29
N ILE A 283 9.52 -4.63 -19.99
CA ILE A 283 9.84 -3.63 -18.98
C ILE A 283 10.46 -4.29 -17.76
N ALA A 284 10.99 -3.45 -16.89
CA ALA A 284 11.45 -3.80 -15.56
C ALA A 284 10.66 -2.95 -14.57
N ARG A 285 9.94 -3.61 -13.67
CA ARG A 285 9.40 -2.96 -12.48
C ARG A 285 10.50 -2.96 -11.44
N LYS A 286 10.91 -1.78 -10.98
CA LYS A 286 11.94 -1.63 -9.95
C LYS A 286 11.31 -0.96 -8.74
N GLY A 287 11.66 -1.45 -7.55
CA GLY A 287 11.18 -0.86 -6.31
C GLY A 287 12.19 -0.98 -5.18
N SER A 288 11.87 -0.28 -4.10
CA SER A 288 12.62 -0.31 -2.85
C SER A 288 11.72 -0.05 -1.66
N LEU A 289 12.10 -0.57 -0.50
CA LEU A 289 11.52 -0.28 0.80
C LEU A 289 12.64 0.01 1.78
N THR A 290 12.74 1.25 2.24
CA THR A 290 13.57 1.62 3.39
C THR A 290 12.69 1.67 4.63
N TYR A 291 13.16 1.11 5.74
CA TYR A 291 12.35 1.02 6.95
C TYR A 291 13.19 1.18 8.20
N GLN A 292 12.53 1.65 9.26
CA GLN A 292 13.07 1.72 10.60
C GLN A 292 11.97 1.39 11.61
N LYS A 293 12.32 0.57 12.61
CA LYS A 293 11.53 0.42 13.84
C LYS A 293 12.25 1.16 14.97
N LYS A 294 11.60 2.14 15.57
CA LYS A 294 12.10 2.93 16.69
C LYS A 294 11.76 2.28 18.04
N ALA A 295 12.40 2.74 19.11
CA ALA A 295 12.37 2.10 20.43
C ALA A 295 10.98 2.11 21.08
N ASP A 296 10.14 3.07 20.70
CA ASP A 296 8.73 3.19 21.07
C ASP A 296 7.79 2.31 20.22
N LYS A 297 8.34 1.39 19.41
CA LYS A 297 7.61 0.56 18.44
C LYS A 297 6.90 1.37 17.35
N GLN A 298 7.37 2.59 17.10
CA GLN A 298 6.97 3.34 15.93
C GLN A 298 7.72 2.81 14.70
N PHE A 299 7.00 2.61 13.61
CA PHE A 299 7.55 2.31 12.30
C PHE A 299 7.67 3.57 11.47
N VAL A 300 8.75 3.67 10.69
CA VAL A 300 8.93 4.66 9.63
C VAL A 300 9.28 3.92 8.35
N LEU A 301 8.53 4.15 7.27
CA LEU A 301 8.65 3.46 5.99
C LEU A 301 8.78 4.46 4.83
N ASP A 302 9.60 4.11 3.84
CA ASP A 302 9.69 4.76 2.53
C ASP A 302 9.74 3.66 1.45
N ALA A 303 8.58 3.44 0.80
CA ALA A 303 8.42 2.49 -0.29
C ALA A 303 8.25 3.23 -1.61
N ARG A 304 9.02 2.84 -2.61
CA ARG A 304 9.03 3.43 -3.96
C ARG A 304 8.94 2.35 -5.00
N GLU A 305 8.19 2.58 -6.05
CA GLU A 305 8.22 1.72 -7.23
C GLU A 305 7.97 2.49 -8.51
N ALA A 306 8.57 2.00 -9.60
CA ALA A 306 8.29 2.51 -10.93
C ALA A 306 8.51 1.45 -12.00
N GLN A 307 7.90 1.69 -13.15
CA GLN A 307 8.12 0.96 -14.39
C GLN A 307 9.18 1.66 -15.23
N TYR A 308 10.17 0.91 -15.71
CA TYR A 308 11.27 1.39 -16.55
C TYR A 308 11.19 0.82 -17.97
N CYS A 309 11.57 1.64 -18.96
CA CYS A 309 11.64 1.24 -20.37
C CYS A 309 12.89 0.41 -20.68
N THR A 310 13.10 -0.67 -19.93
CA THR A 310 14.17 -1.64 -20.14
C THR A 310 13.76 -2.97 -19.53
N GLU A 311 14.21 -4.10 -20.07
CA GLU A 311 14.05 -5.41 -19.42
C GLU A 311 15.24 -5.76 -18.50
N THR A 312 16.24 -4.89 -18.41
CA THR A 312 17.46 -5.15 -17.63
C THR A 312 17.21 -5.00 -16.14
N LEU A 313 17.56 -6.07 -15.40
CA LEU A 313 17.61 -6.07 -13.95
C LEU A 313 19.02 -5.64 -13.51
N ASP A 314 19.16 -4.36 -13.19
CA ASP A 314 20.38 -3.71 -12.70
C ASP A 314 20.04 -2.68 -11.60
N SER A 315 21.03 -2.36 -10.77
CA SER A 315 20.88 -1.39 -9.68
C SER A 315 21.07 0.07 -10.11
N THR A 316 21.14 0.41 -11.40
CA THR A 316 21.43 1.79 -11.85
C THR A 316 20.31 2.78 -11.53
N ALA A 317 19.09 2.27 -11.33
CA ALA A 317 17.94 3.05 -10.88
C ALA A 317 17.92 3.28 -9.37
N HIS A 318 18.75 2.54 -8.63
CA HIS A 318 18.84 2.61 -7.18
C HIS A 318 20.06 3.44 -6.76
N THR A 319 19.93 4.12 -5.63
CA THR A 319 21.02 4.80 -4.95
C THR A 319 22.01 3.79 -4.37
N THR A 320 23.13 4.26 -3.84
CA THR A 320 24.12 3.39 -3.17
C THR A 320 23.58 2.66 -1.94
N THR A 321 22.48 3.14 -1.35
CA THR A 321 21.76 2.49 -0.24
C THR A 321 20.59 1.61 -0.72
N ASN A 322 20.55 1.27 -2.02
CA ASN A 322 19.51 0.47 -2.67
C ASN A 322 18.10 1.08 -2.63
N GLN A 323 17.96 2.39 -2.37
CA GLN A 323 16.69 3.10 -2.50
C GLN A 323 16.44 3.52 -3.95
N LEU A 324 15.23 3.33 -4.48
CA LEU A 324 14.87 3.72 -5.84
C LEU A 324 14.91 5.25 -6.00
N SER A 325 15.56 5.72 -7.06
CA SER A 325 15.63 7.15 -7.39
C SER A 325 14.51 7.56 -8.33
N ALA A 326 13.82 8.65 -7.97
CA ALA A 326 12.82 9.29 -8.81
C ALA A 326 13.44 10.18 -9.92
N THR A 327 14.75 10.42 -9.87
CA THR A 327 15.45 11.32 -10.80
C THR A 327 15.62 10.76 -12.22
N ASN A 328 15.45 9.45 -12.40
CA ASN A 328 15.74 8.76 -13.66
C ASN A 328 14.49 8.65 -14.54
N ALA A 329 13.79 9.77 -14.73
CA ALA A 329 12.60 9.86 -15.56
C ALA A 329 12.93 9.67 -17.04
N TYR A 330 12.04 8.99 -17.77
CA TYR A 330 12.18 8.74 -19.20
C TYR A 330 12.20 10.06 -19.96
N SER A 331 13.17 10.17 -20.86
CA SER A 331 13.29 11.25 -21.81
C SER A 331 14.12 10.78 -23.01
N SER A 332 14.26 11.62 -24.04
CA SER A 332 15.11 11.29 -25.19
C SER A 332 16.59 11.07 -24.83
N SER A 333 17.07 11.62 -23.71
CA SER A 333 18.43 11.39 -23.20
C SER A 333 18.52 10.24 -22.19
N VAL A 334 17.38 9.78 -21.64
CA VAL A 334 17.29 8.67 -20.69
C VAL A 334 16.21 7.67 -21.17
N PRO A 335 16.44 6.97 -22.30
CA PRO A 335 15.43 6.11 -22.92
C PRO A 335 15.08 4.87 -22.09
N SER A 336 15.91 4.49 -21.12
CA SER A 336 15.66 3.41 -20.17
C SER A 336 15.03 3.89 -18.85
N GLY A 337 14.72 5.19 -18.73
CA GLY A 337 14.16 5.80 -17.54
C GLY A 337 12.74 5.32 -17.22
N TRP A 338 12.22 5.77 -16.08
CA TRP A 338 10.84 5.47 -15.69
C TRP A 338 9.85 6.33 -16.47
N SER A 339 8.77 5.72 -16.97
CA SER A 339 7.99 6.29 -18.07
C SER A 339 6.50 6.43 -17.82
N ASP A 340 6.01 5.70 -16.82
CA ASP A 340 4.60 5.60 -16.46
C ASP A 340 4.52 5.82 -14.95
N ASN A 341 3.68 5.06 -14.24
CA ASN A 341 3.48 5.26 -12.80
C ASN A 341 4.79 5.17 -11.99
N PHE A 342 5.18 6.30 -11.39
CA PHE A 342 6.08 6.34 -10.24
C PHE A 342 5.23 6.49 -8.97
N ASN A 343 5.26 5.49 -8.10
CA ASN A 343 4.52 5.47 -6.85
C ASN A 343 5.48 5.61 -5.68
N TRP A 344 5.12 6.44 -4.70
CA TRP A 344 5.93 6.71 -3.53
C TRP A 344 5.04 6.79 -2.29
N PHE A 345 5.19 5.80 -1.42
CA PHE A 345 4.48 5.67 -0.17
C PHE A 345 5.42 5.90 1.01
N LYS A 346 5.04 6.79 1.92
CA LYS A 346 5.68 6.96 3.22
C LYS A 346 4.68 6.75 4.34
N ALA A 347 5.16 6.22 5.45
CA ALA A 347 4.34 6.01 6.63
C ALA A 347 5.15 6.20 7.91
N GLU A 348 4.51 6.77 8.94
CA GLU A 348 5.02 6.83 10.30
C GLU A 348 3.90 6.49 11.27
N PHE A 349 3.97 5.33 11.93
CA PHE A 349 2.84 4.80 12.68
C PHE A 349 3.21 3.93 13.89
N ALA A 350 2.30 3.84 14.84
CA ALA A 350 2.42 2.93 15.97
C ALA A 350 2.05 1.50 15.56
N GLN A 351 2.93 0.53 15.83
CA GLN A 351 2.68 -0.88 15.51
C GLN A 351 1.37 -1.42 16.14
N THR A 352 0.96 -0.87 17.28
CA THR A 352 -0.13 -1.40 18.11
C THR A 352 -1.51 -1.27 17.47
N ASP A 353 -1.79 -0.13 16.84
CA ASP A 353 -3.11 0.20 16.32
C ASP A 353 -3.08 0.90 14.96
N LEU A 354 -1.89 1.05 14.35
CA LEU A 354 -1.67 1.72 13.07
C LEU A 354 -2.07 3.21 13.10
N ALA A 355 -2.18 3.81 14.29
CA ALA A 355 -2.33 5.25 14.39
C ALA A 355 -1.04 5.94 13.94
N GLY A 356 -1.17 7.00 13.15
CA GLY A 356 -0.03 7.61 12.50
C GLY A 356 -0.38 8.39 11.24
N GLN A 357 0.65 8.66 10.46
CA GLN A 357 0.60 9.46 9.24
C GLN A 357 1.02 8.62 8.05
N TYR A 358 0.29 8.76 6.96
CA TYR A 358 0.48 8.01 5.73
C TYR A 358 0.40 8.97 4.55
N ALA A 359 1.43 8.97 3.71
CA ALA A 359 1.51 9.82 2.53
C ALA A 359 1.73 8.95 1.30
N TYR A 360 0.80 9.00 0.36
CA TYR A 360 0.91 8.30 -0.92
C TYR A 360 0.93 9.32 -2.06
N ALA A 361 1.98 9.29 -2.86
CA ALA A 361 2.10 10.08 -4.07
C ALA A 361 2.23 9.19 -5.29
N TRP A 362 1.59 9.57 -6.38
CA TRP A 362 1.85 8.94 -7.68
C TRP A 362 1.89 9.96 -8.80
N GLN A 363 2.73 9.69 -9.80
CA GLN A 363 2.80 10.46 -11.04
C GLN A 363 2.60 9.53 -12.21
N ALA A 364 1.62 9.81 -13.08
CA ALA A 364 1.17 8.90 -14.12
C ALA A 364 2.18 8.77 -15.28
N GLY A 365 3.01 9.79 -15.48
CA GLY A 365 4.13 9.76 -16.41
C GLY A 365 5.12 10.90 -16.17
N PRO A 366 6.32 10.83 -16.76
CA PRO A 366 7.42 11.76 -16.52
C PRO A 366 7.13 13.20 -16.98
N ASN A 367 6.13 13.38 -17.85
CA ASN A 367 5.74 14.68 -18.39
C ASN A 367 4.61 15.36 -17.61
N ASP A 368 4.04 14.70 -16.60
CA ASP A 368 3.05 15.32 -15.73
C ASP A 368 3.67 16.50 -14.97
N SER A 369 2.96 17.63 -14.94
CA SER A 369 3.41 18.84 -14.28
C SER A 369 3.39 18.73 -12.74
N HIS A 370 2.61 17.79 -12.20
CA HIS A 370 2.38 17.59 -10.78
C HIS A 370 2.20 16.11 -10.45
N SER A 371 2.44 15.76 -9.19
CA SER A 371 2.04 14.47 -8.63
C SER A 371 0.63 14.55 -8.05
N ARG A 372 -0.03 13.40 -7.92
CA ARG A 372 -1.30 13.22 -7.22
C ARG A 372 -0.97 12.71 -5.82
N ILE A 373 -1.55 13.32 -4.80
CA ILE A 373 -1.23 13.06 -3.39
C ILE A 373 -2.49 12.61 -2.68
N LEU A 374 -2.43 11.47 -2.00
CA LEU A 374 -3.46 10.96 -1.10
C LEU A 374 -2.83 10.67 0.26
N ASN A 375 -3.10 11.54 1.22
CA ASN A 375 -2.63 11.38 2.59
C ASN A 375 -3.75 10.85 3.48
N VAL A 376 -3.41 10.02 4.45
CA VAL A 376 -4.32 9.54 5.50
C VAL A 376 -3.62 9.70 6.84
N GLY A 377 -4.29 10.35 7.78
CA GLY A 377 -3.89 10.43 9.17
C GLY A 377 -4.90 9.70 10.05
N LEU A 378 -4.42 8.80 10.90
CA LEU A 378 -5.25 8.05 11.86
C LEU A 378 -4.89 8.43 13.29
N ASN A 379 -5.92 8.73 14.08
CA ASN A 379 -5.76 9.00 15.50
C ASN A 379 -5.60 7.70 16.29
N PRO A 380 -4.90 7.75 17.44
CA PRO A 380 -4.86 6.64 18.39
C PRO A 380 -6.25 6.18 18.79
N SER A 381 -6.38 4.86 18.93
CA SER A 381 -7.64 4.23 19.33
C SER A 381 -8.08 4.72 20.71
N LYS A 382 -9.29 5.27 20.82
CA LYS A 382 -9.80 5.84 22.09
C LYS A 382 -10.45 4.80 23.03
N VAL A 383 -10.63 3.57 22.59
CA VAL A 383 -11.29 2.50 23.35
C VAL A 383 -10.54 1.19 23.14
N SER A 384 -10.11 0.56 24.24
CA SER A 384 -9.82 -0.87 24.30
C SER A 384 -11.06 -1.55 24.88
N ASP A 385 -11.98 -2.02 24.05
CA ASP A 385 -12.97 -2.96 24.54
C ASP A 385 -12.43 -4.39 24.39
N GLU A 386 -12.79 -5.25 25.33
CA GLU A 386 -12.42 -6.68 25.35
C GLU A 386 -13.01 -7.45 24.14
N THR A 387 -13.79 -6.77 23.29
CA THR A 387 -14.32 -7.23 22.00
C THR A 387 -13.46 -6.86 20.79
N GLY A 388 -12.41 -6.06 20.99
CA GLY A 388 -11.39 -5.72 19.99
C GLY A 388 -11.86 -4.75 18.89
N ALA A 389 -12.85 -3.91 19.15
CA ALA A 389 -13.23 -2.83 18.22
C ALA A 389 -12.32 -1.61 18.42
N ILE A 390 -11.35 -1.46 17.52
CA ILE A 390 -10.49 -0.28 17.44
C ILE A 390 -11.34 0.88 16.88
N ASN A 391 -11.80 1.80 17.72
CA ASN A 391 -12.43 3.06 17.29
C ASN A 391 -11.37 4.05 16.81
N ALA A 392 -10.66 3.72 15.73
CA ALA A 392 -9.75 4.63 15.05
C ALA A 392 -10.57 5.54 14.11
N ASP A 393 -10.47 6.85 14.35
CA ASP A 393 -10.95 7.88 13.45
C ASP A 393 -9.76 8.62 12.83
N GLY A 394 -10.01 9.39 11.78
CA GLY A 394 -8.94 10.02 11.04
C GLY A 394 -9.42 10.90 9.90
N GLU A 395 -8.47 11.41 9.14
CA GLU A 395 -8.73 12.26 7.99
C GLU A 395 -7.89 11.84 6.80
N ALA A 396 -8.54 11.82 5.65
CA ALA A 396 -7.87 11.69 4.37
C ALA A 396 -7.90 13.02 3.63
N TRP A 397 -6.82 13.29 2.91
CA TRP A 397 -6.60 14.52 2.15
C TRP A 397 -6.11 14.19 0.75
N TYR A 398 -6.64 14.90 -0.24
CA TYR A 398 -6.18 14.75 -1.62
C TYR A 398 -5.98 16.10 -2.31
N GLY A 399 -4.95 16.13 -3.14
CA GLY A 399 -4.62 17.25 -4.00
C GLY A 399 -3.40 16.93 -4.84
N TYR A 400 -2.75 17.97 -5.32
CA TYR A 400 -1.60 17.86 -6.21
C TYR A 400 -0.36 18.43 -5.53
N GLY A 401 0.74 17.72 -5.71
CA GLY A 401 2.05 18.06 -5.18
C GLY A 401 3.04 18.41 -6.29
N ALA A 402 4.28 18.69 -5.90
CA ALA A 402 5.38 18.83 -6.86
C ALA A 402 5.57 17.56 -7.71
N THR A 403 6.20 17.70 -8.87
CA THR A 403 6.58 16.56 -9.72
C THR A 403 7.53 15.60 -8.97
N LEU A 404 7.35 14.29 -9.17
CA LEU A 404 8.23 13.24 -8.65
C LEU A 404 9.51 13.04 -9.48
N THR A 405 9.84 13.96 -10.39
CA THR A 405 11.03 13.86 -11.25
C THR A 405 12.29 14.41 -10.54
N SER A 406 13.30 14.85 -11.31
CA SER A 406 14.68 15.15 -10.87
C SER A 406 14.88 16.21 -9.78
N SER A 407 13.81 16.79 -9.24
CA SER A 407 13.83 17.77 -8.14
C SER A 407 13.07 17.31 -6.88
N ALA A 408 12.45 16.13 -6.91
CA ALA A 408 11.65 15.64 -5.81
C ALA A 408 12.52 15.27 -4.60
N THR A 409 12.47 16.12 -3.57
CA THR A 409 13.16 15.90 -2.28
C THR A 409 12.19 15.65 -1.14
N THR A 410 10.91 15.97 -1.34
CA THR A 410 9.83 15.80 -0.36
C THR A 410 8.63 15.20 -1.08
N VAL A 411 7.98 14.22 -0.45
CA VAL A 411 6.78 13.56 -0.99
C VAL A 411 5.63 13.71 0.01
N GLY A 412 4.40 13.78 -0.50
CA GLY A 412 3.20 13.86 0.32
C GLY A 412 2.71 15.27 0.60
N GLN A 413 3.49 16.32 0.30
CA GLN A 413 3.01 17.68 0.47
C GLN A 413 1.91 18.00 -0.55
N ILE A 414 0.75 18.48 -0.10
CA ILE A 414 -0.30 19.00 -0.96
C ILE A 414 -0.05 20.49 -1.21
N ASN A 415 0.36 20.83 -2.43
CA ASN A 415 0.62 22.20 -2.85
C ASN A 415 -0.67 22.94 -3.26
N GLY A 416 -1.72 22.20 -3.63
CA GLY A 416 -3.02 22.76 -3.96
C GLY A 416 -3.89 21.78 -4.74
N PHE A 417 -4.87 22.32 -5.47
CA PHE A 417 -5.82 21.51 -6.23
C PHE A 417 -5.88 21.94 -7.70
N ILE A 418 -6.06 20.99 -8.62
CA ILE A 418 -6.30 21.29 -10.05
C ILE A 418 -7.71 20.81 -10.38
N CYS A 419 -8.60 21.75 -10.68
CA CYS A 419 -10.01 21.44 -10.90
C CYS A 419 -10.32 21.03 -12.35
N ASN A 420 -9.48 21.39 -13.31
CA ASN A 420 -9.62 21.00 -14.70
C ASN A 420 -8.24 20.64 -15.27
N TRP A 421 -7.87 19.37 -15.13
CA TRP A 421 -6.55 18.88 -15.55
C TRP A 421 -6.46 18.65 -17.07
N ALA A 422 -7.41 17.91 -17.64
CA ALA A 422 -7.41 17.48 -19.04
C ALA A 422 -8.61 17.96 -19.87
N GLY A 423 -9.51 18.77 -19.29
CA GLY A 423 -10.69 19.26 -19.99
C GLY A 423 -10.43 20.45 -20.92
N PRO A 424 -11.46 20.90 -21.65
CA PRO A 424 -11.35 22.02 -22.58
C PRO A 424 -10.78 23.28 -21.91
N GLY A 425 -9.74 23.85 -22.53
CA GLY A 425 -9.03 25.02 -22.02
C GLY A 425 -8.42 24.81 -20.64
N SER A 426 -8.06 23.57 -20.28
CA SER A 426 -7.46 23.25 -19.01
C SER A 426 -6.27 24.13 -18.68
N SER A 427 -6.16 24.48 -17.41
CA SER A 427 -4.94 25.03 -16.84
C SER A 427 -4.51 24.10 -15.70
N ASN A 428 -3.26 23.64 -15.69
CA ASN A 428 -2.69 22.94 -14.54
C ASN A 428 -2.26 23.92 -13.44
N THR A 429 -3.00 25.03 -13.28
CA THR A 429 -2.76 26.02 -12.24
C THR A 429 -3.35 25.51 -10.94
N LEU A 430 -2.54 25.48 -9.89
CA LEU A 430 -3.00 25.13 -8.55
C LEU A 430 -3.93 26.21 -8.02
N VAL A 431 -5.12 25.81 -7.61
CA VAL A 431 -5.97 26.63 -6.75
C VAL A 431 -5.67 26.35 -5.29
N GLU A 432 -6.01 27.35 -4.50
CA GLU A 432 -5.66 27.42 -3.11
C GLU A 432 -6.50 26.51 -2.18
N LYS A 433 -6.62 25.20 -2.50
CA LYS A 433 -7.52 24.25 -1.81
C LYS A 433 -7.04 22.79 -1.81
N ALA A 434 -7.76 21.92 -1.10
CA ALA A 434 -7.62 20.46 -1.14
C ALA A 434 -8.99 19.76 -0.95
N GLN A 435 -9.09 18.48 -1.31
CA GLN A 435 -10.19 17.63 -0.86
C GLN A 435 -9.87 17.05 0.52
N ARG A 436 -10.91 16.87 1.34
CA ARG A 436 -10.81 16.23 2.67
C ARG A 436 -11.97 15.27 2.88
N GLN A 437 -11.71 14.14 3.54
CA GLN A 437 -12.73 13.22 4.01
C GLN A 437 -12.41 12.76 5.43
N PHE A 438 -13.35 12.96 6.37
CA PHE A 438 -13.27 12.36 7.70
C PHE A 438 -13.73 10.90 7.64
N ILE A 439 -12.93 10.03 8.23
CA ILE A 439 -13.13 8.57 8.23
C ILE A 439 -13.17 8.04 9.66
N SER A 440 -13.96 6.99 9.88
CA SER A 440 -14.01 6.28 11.14
C SER A 440 -14.21 4.79 10.91
N LYS A 441 -13.57 3.95 11.71
CA LYS A 441 -13.77 2.50 11.63
C LYS A 441 -15.21 2.13 11.99
N GLY A 442 -15.93 1.52 11.07
CA GLY A 442 -17.30 1.04 11.26
C GLY A 442 -17.37 -0.37 11.83
N THR A 443 -18.59 -0.86 12.05
CA THR A 443 -18.84 -2.20 12.62
C THR A 443 -18.45 -3.34 11.70
N SER A 444 -18.38 -3.07 10.40
CA SER A 444 -17.87 -3.98 9.36
C SER A 444 -16.35 -4.19 9.45
N GLY A 445 -15.65 -3.33 10.20
CA GLY A 445 -14.19 -3.26 10.24
C GLY A 445 -13.59 -2.33 9.17
N LEU A 446 -14.39 -1.89 8.19
CA LEU A 446 -13.99 -0.92 7.16
C LEU A 446 -13.93 0.48 7.74
N TYR A 447 -13.16 1.36 7.09
CA TYR A 447 -13.22 2.80 7.38
C TYR A 447 -14.33 3.43 6.56
N GLU A 448 -15.29 4.02 7.25
CA GLU A 448 -16.54 4.53 6.69
C GLU A 448 -16.56 6.06 6.77
N THR A 449 -17.33 6.69 5.88
CA THR A 449 -17.45 8.15 5.87
C THR A 449 -18.36 8.61 7.02
N VAL A 450 -17.96 9.67 7.73
CA VAL A 450 -18.86 10.31 8.70
C VAL A 450 -19.79 11.28 7.98
N THR A 451 -21.07 11.30 8.38
CA THR A 451 -22.08 12.18 7.79
C THR A 451 -21.67 13.65 7.93
N GLY A 452 -21.58 14.37 6.80
CA GLY A 452 -21.12 15.77 6.77
C GLY A 452 -19.61 15.94 6.98
N GLY A 453 -18.84 14.85 7.04
CA GLY A 453 -17.40 14.85 7.26
C GLY A 453 -16.54 15.10 6.01
N SER A 454 -17.16 15.32 4.86
CA SER A 454 -16.49 15.34 3.56
C SER A 454 -16.53 16.73 2.89
N ASN A 455 -15.42 17.09 2.26
CA ASN A 455 -15.17 18.36 1.58
C ASN A 455 -14.73 18.07 0.14
N LEU A 456 -15.66 17.62 -0.70
CA LEU A 456 -15.35 16.96 -1.98
C LEU A 456 -15.99 17.64 -3.19
N THR A 457 -17.04 18.43 -2.97
CA THR A 457 -17.85 18.99 -4.06
C THR A 457 -17.16 20.16 -4.76
N TYR A 458 -16.93 20.02 -6.06
CA TYR A 458 -16.53 21.09 -6.97
C TYR A 458 -17.05 20.83 -8.40
N ALA A 459 -17.01 21.84 -9.26
CA ALA A 459 -17.24 21.68 -10.70
C ALA A 459 -15.89 21.54 -11.43
N PRO A 460 -15.74 20.64 -12.42
CA PRO A 460 -14.47 20.40 -13.09
C PRO A 460 -14.11 21.49 -14.11
N THR A 461 -14.08 22.74 -13.65
CA THR A 461 -13.73 23.95 -14.40
C THR A 461 -12.43 24.53 -13.86
N ASN A 462 -11.78 25.43 -14.59
CA ASN A 462 -10.56 26.10 -14.15
C ASN A 462 -10.77 26.89 -12.84
N SER A 463 -12.00 27.31 -12.54
CA SER A 463 -12.36 28.04 -11.32
C SER A 463 -12.85 27.14 -10.17
N CYS A 464 -13.02 25.84 -10.43
CA CYS A 464 -13.70 24.87 -9.54
C CYS A 464 -15.19 25.15 -9.28
N LEU A 465 -15.74 26.19 -9.89
CA LEU A 465 -17.08 26.71 -9.69
C LEU A 465 -17.85 26.68 -11.01
N TYR A 466 -19.17 26.66 -10.89
CA TYR A 466 -20.06 26.82 -12.01
C TYR A 466 -21.35 27.54 -11.59
N SER A 467 -21.52 28.78 -12.03
CA SER A 467 -22.62 29.67 -11.61
C SER A 467 -23.88 29.58 -12.51
N GLY A 468 -23.92 28.68 -13.51
CA GLY A 468 -25.09 28.43 -14.36
C GLY A 468 -24.84 28.52 -15.87
N GLY A 469 -25.84 28.10 -16.66
CA GLY A 469 -25.77 27.93 -18.11
C GLY A 469 -26.21 26.51 -18.53
N ILE A 470 -25.56 25.94 -19.55
CA ILE A 470 -25.88 24.62 -20.13
C ILE A 470 -24.79 23.55 -19.90
N PHE A 471 -23.81 23.82 -19.02
CA PHE A 471 -22.75 22.87 -18.69
C PHE A 471 -23.32 21.71 -17.87
N GLN A 472 -22.93 20.51 -18.25
CA GLN A 472 -23.29 19.25 -17.59
C GLN A 472 -22.04 18.41 -17.44
N TYR A 473 -21.93 17.68 -16.34
CA TYR A 473 -20.91 16.65 -16.16
C TYR A 473 -21.50 15.52 -15.31
N ASP A 474 -21.18 14.27 -15.68
CA ASP A 474 -21.72 13.05 -15.06
C ASP A 474 -21.28 12.93 -13.60
N ARG A 475 -22.03 13.54 -12.68
CA ARG A 475 -21.59 13.70 -11.29
C ARG A 475 -21.87 12.45 -10.48
N ASP A 476 -22.92 11.72 -10.82
CA ASP A 476 -23.30 10.49 -10.13
C ASP A 476 -22.65 9.23 -10.71
N LEU A 477 -21.87 9.39 -11.76
CA LEU A 477 -21.05 8.36 -12.39
C LEU A 477 -21.89 7.26 -13.02
N SER A 478 -23.07 7.63 -13.52
CA SER A 478 -24.00 6.71 -14.18
C SER A 478 -23.60 6.40 -15.63
N GLY A 479 -22.67 7.16 -16.20
CA GLY A 479 -22.27 7.09 -17.60
C GLY A 479 -23.33 7.69 -18.54
N VAL A 480 -24.25 8.50 -18.03
CA VAL A 480 -25.33 9.12 -18.81
C VAL A 480 -25.52 10.55 -18.36
N LEU A 481 -25.34 11.51 -19.27
CA LEU A 481 -25.69 12.91 -19.00
C LEU A 481 -27.21 13.12 -19.00
N ASP A 482 -27.78 13.43 -17.85
CA ASP A 482 -29.20 13.71 -17.70
C ASP A 482 -29.52 14.97 -16.87
N THR A 483 -30.78 15.12 -16.46
CA THR A 483 -31.22 16.29 -15.68
C THR A 483 -30.55 16.40 -14.30
N ALA A 484 -30.05 15.29 -13.74
CA ALA A 484 -29.33 15.24 -12.47
C ALA A 484 -27.90 15.82 -12.56
N ASP A 485 -27.37 15.97 -13.78
CA ASP A 485 -26.01 16.47 -14.09
C ASP A 485 -25.97 17.96 -14.42
N THR A 486 -27.13 18.60 -14.54
CA THR A 486 -27.23 20.04 -14.78
C THR A 486 -27.22 20.79 -13.45
N VAL A 487 -26.08 20.77 -12.75
CA VAL A 487 -26.00 21.30 -11.39
C VAL A 487 -24.97 22.42 -11.28
N LYS A 488 -25.43 23.54 -10.73
CA LYS A 488 -24.55 24.65 -10.37
C LYS A 488 -23.75 24.30 -9.12
N VAL A 489 -22.48 24.68 -9.13
CA VAL A 489 -21.60 24.62 -7.97
C VAL A 489 -21.18 26.03 -7.62
N VAL A 490 -21.75 26.55 -6.54
CA VAL A 490 -21.64 27.97 -6.18
C VAL A 490 -20.86 28.15 -4.89
N ALA A 491 -20.21 29.31 -4.77
CA ALA A 491 -19.61 29.73 -3.51
C ALA A 491 -20.71 30.28 -2.56
N GLY A 492 -20.57 30.01 -1.26
CA GLY A 492 -21.48 30.54 -0.23
C GLY A 492 -22.71 29.68 0.02
N SER A 493 -23.81 30.30 0.47
CA SER A 493 -25.07 29.61 0.76
C SER A 493 -25.82 29.30 -0.54
N PRO A 494 -25.97 28.03 -0.94
CA PRO A 494 -26.61 27.66 -2.20
C PRO A 494 -28.12 27.97 -2.16
N GLY A 495 -28.67 28.34 -3.31
CA GLY A 495 -30.12 28.36 -3.52
C GLY A 495 -30.70 26.94 -3.69
N SER A 496 -32.02 26.85 -3.86
CA SER A 496 -32.67 25.57 -4.15
C SER A 496 -32.15 24.96 -5.45
N GLY A 497 -31.63 23.73 -5.38
CA GLY A 497 -31.11 23.00 -6.55
C GLY A 497 -29.64 23.30 -6.90
N GLU A 498 -28.92 24.07 -6.08
CA GLU A 498 -27.50 24.35 -6.26
C GLU A 498 -26.66 23.55 -5.24
N LEU A 499 -25.45 23.16 -5.63
CA LEU A 499 -24.48 22.57 -4.72
C LEU A 499 -23.57 23.64 -4.13
N GLN A 500 -23.32 23.49 -2.83
CA GLN A 500 -22.27 24.26 -2.18
C GLN A 500 -20.91 23.73 -2.62
N TYR A 501 -20.04 24.66 -3.02
CA TYR A 501 -18.63 24.39 -3.20
C TYR A 501 -17.95 24.03 -1.88
N GLN A 502 -17.26 22.89 -1.80
CA GLN A 502 -16.82 22.30 -0.54
C GLN A 502 -15.34 21.97 -0.43
N LEU A 503 -14.50 22.23 -1.45
CA LEU A 503 -13.05 22.02 -1.28
C LEU A 503 -12.53 22.84 -0.10
N PHE A 504 -11.66 22.22 0.68
CA PHE A 504 -11.12 22.78 1.91
C PHE A 504 -10.13 23.92 1.57
N PRO A 505 -10.41 25.18 1.97
CA PRO A 505 -9.59 26.34 1.61
C PRO A 505 -8.44 26.60 2.59
N TYR A 506 -7.46 27.40 2.13
CA TYR A 506 -6.30 27.83 2.96
C TYR A 506 -6.69 28.83 4.05
N THR A 507 -7.77 29.57 3.81
CA THR A 507 -8.27 30.61 4.71
C THR A 507 -9.44 30.07 5.52
N GLY A 508 -9.31 30.17 6.85
CA GLY A 508 -10.11 29.47 7.87
C GLY A 508 -11.58 29.86 8.00
N LEU A 509 -12.35 29.90 6.92
CA LEU A 509 -13.80 30.10 7.02
C LEU A 509 -14.57 28.86 7.53
N TYR A 510 -13.91 27.70 7.66
CA TYR A 510 -14.52 26.47 8.20
C TYR A 510 -14.26 26.25 9.70
N PHE A 511 -13.46 27.11 10.34
CA PHE A 511 -13.25 27.06 11.78
C PHE A 511 -13.99 28.23 12.44
N THR A 512 -14.37 28.09 13.71
CA THR A 512 -14.73 29.24 14.56
C THR A 512 -13.51 30.14 14.84
N ASP A 513 -12.35 29.76 14.31
CA ASP A 513 -11.08 30.42 14.39
C ASP A 513 -10.78 31.16 13.08
N THR A 514 -10.52 32.46 13.18
CA THR A 514 -10.14 33.34 12.06
C THR A 514 -8.68 33.16 11.61
N THR A 515 -7.97 32.13 12.10
CA THR A 515 -6.58 31.86 11.75
C THR A 515 -6.43 31.61 10.24
N THR A 516 -5.49 32.36 9.66
CA THR A 516 -5.07 32.20 8.27
C THR A 516 -3.81 31.34 8.27
N TYR A 517 -3.84 30.25 7.52
CA TYR A 517 -2.68 29.38 7.33
C TYR A 517 -1.96 29.76 6.04
N PRO A 518 -0.62 29.62 5.98
CA PRO A 518 0.15 29.97 4.79
C PRO A 518 -0.03 28.98 3.63
N ASP A 519 -0.43 27.73 3.91
CA ASP A 519 -0.63 26.66 2.92
C ASP A 519 -1.52 25.52 3.48
N ILE A 520 -1.88 24.53 2.65
CA ILE A 520 -2.65 23.33 3.07
C ILE A 520 -1.90 22.53 4.12
N GLU A 521 -0.60 22.35 3.96
CA GLU A 521 0.18 21.50 4.84
C GLU A 521 0.13 22.01 6.28
N SER A 522 0.16 23.33 6.47
CA SER A 522 -0.01 23.98 7.77
C SER A 522 -1.39 23.73 8.39
N ILE A 523 -2.44 23.63 7.56
CA ILE A 523 -3.79 23.25 8.03
C ILE A 523 -3.82 21.79 8.46
N ILE A 524 -3.28 20.89 7.63
CA ILE A 524 -3.22 19.45 7.94
C ILE A 524 -2.46 19.27 9.25
N SER A 525 -1.35 19.97 9.43
CA SER A 525 -0.54 20.04 10.66
C SER A 525 -1.34 20.55 11.86
N ALA A 526 -2.09 21.64 11.71
CA ALA A 526 -2.93 22.17 12.77
C ALA A 526 -4.07 21.22 13.19
N ARG A 527 -4.43 20.27 12.33
CA ARG A 527 -5.41 19.20 12.62
C ARG A 527 -4.77 17.95 13.23
N GLY A 528 -3.47 17.98 13.53
CA GLY A 528 -2.75 16.89 14.17
C GLY A 528 -2.10 15.91 13.20
N PHE A 529 -2.03 16.24 11.91
CA PHE A 529 -1.46 15.38 10.89
C PHE A 529 -0.26 16.02 10.20
N SER A 530 0.84 15.31 10.04
CA SER A 530 2.06 15.85 9.41
C SER A 530 2.63 14.85 8.42
N LEU A 531 3.48 15.31 7.51
CA LEU A 531 4.23 14.41 6.65
C LEU A 531 5.06 13.41 7.48
N PRO A 532 5.11 12.12 7.09
CA PRO A 532 5.97 11.14 7.73
C PRO A 532 7.46 11.52 7.64
N SER A 533 8.21 11.23 8.70
CA SER A 533 9.67 11.35 8.69
C SER A 533 10.33 10.37 7.70
N ASP A 534 11.59 10.61 7.35
CA ASP A 534 12.39 9.66 6.56
C ASP A 534 13.00 8.59 7.48
N PRO A 535 12.99 7.31 7.06
CA PRO A 535 13.70 6.27 7.79
C PRO A 535 15.21 6.48 7.69
N VAL A 536 15.94 6.14 8.75
CA VAL A 536 17.41 6.11 8.71
C VAL A 536 17.87 4.91 7.88
N ALA A 537 18.68 5.14 6.85
CA ALA A 537 19.30 4.06 6.09
C ALA A 537 20.35 3.34 6.96
N PRO A 538 20.43 1.98 6.88
CA PRO A 538 21.37 1.18 7.67
C PRO A 538 22.84 1.40 7.29
#